data_AF-A0A4Y2SB81-F1
#
_entry.id   AF-A0A4Y2SB81-F1
#
_cell.length_a   1.000
_cell.length_b   1.000
_cell.length_c   1.000
_cell.angle_alpha   90.00
_cell.angle_beta   90.00
_cell.angle_gamma   90.00
#
_symmetry.space_group_name_H-M   'P 1'
#
loop_
_entity.id
_entity.type
_entity.pdbx_description
1 polymer ?
#
loop_
_entity_poly.entity_id
_entity_poly.type
_entity_poly.pdbx_seq_one_letter_code
_entity_poly.pdbx_strand_id
1 'polypeptide(L)'
;MKLFSIVLLSLLSYHCCAGYPVVETADDADIHIVKTAIETYEKVKKQVVGIGQDVDLLVLPTALTPDYMDILMSKEGKGKVKDRFYSSKDLRNSNLVIKCKKSIPFLHAISGCDTSSGFYGKGKLQAVELFNRSKYLYMYT
;
A
#
# COMPACT_ATOMS: atom_id res chain seq x y z
N MET A 1 17.75 7.10 -19.76
CA MET A 1 16.62 7.94 -19.28
C MET A 1 15.63 8.36 -20.36
N LYS A 2 16.03 8.78 -21.57
CA LYS A 2 15.08 9.27 -22.59
C LYS A 2 13.99 8.26 -23.02
N LEU A 3 14.33 6.97 -23.13
CA LEU A 3 13.37 5.94 -23.57
C LEU A 3 12.24 5.71 -22.55
N PHE A 4 12.54 5.76 -21.25
CA PHE A 4 11.55 5.54 -20.18
C PHE A 4 10.53 6.69 -20.11
N SER A 5 10.99 7.92 -20.32
CA SER A 5 10.13 9.11 -20.37
C SER A 5 9.20 9.10 -21.58
N ILE A 6 9.66 8.65 -22.76
CA ILE A 6 8.81 8.54 -23.96
C ILE A 6 7.70 7.50 -23.78
N VAL A 7 8.03 6.33 -23.22
CA VAL A 7 7.04 5.27 -22.97
C VAL A 7 5.98 5.77 -21.97
N LEU A 8 6.39 6.41 -20.88
CA LEU A 8 5.46 6.96 -19.89
C LEU A 8 4.53 8.02 -20.51
N LEU A 9 5.07 9.00 -21.25
CA LEU A 9 4.27 10.03 -21.92
C LEU A 9 3.29 9.43 -22.93
N SER A 10 3.70 8.40 -23.68
CA SER A 10 2.82 7.72 -24.62
C SER A 10 1.66 6.98 -23.92
N LEU A 11 1.92 6.38 -22.76
CA LEU A 11 0.90 5.68 -21.97
C LEU A 11 -0.10 6.68 -21.37
N LEU A 12 0.39 7.78 -20.81
CA LEU A 12 -0.45 8.86 -20.26
C LEU A 12 -1.34 9.47 -21.36
N SER A 13 -0.76 9.74 -22.54
CA SER A 13 -1.51 10.25 -23.69
C SER A 13 -2.59 9.25 -24.14
N TYR A 14 -2.28 7.96 -24.17
CA TYR A 14 -3.25 6.92 -24.52
C TYR A 14 -4.44 6.90 -23.55
N HIS A 15 -4.18 6.91 -22.23
CA HIS A 15 -5.25 6.89 -21.23
C HIS A 15 -6.11 8.16 -21.28
N CYS A 16 -5.48 9.33 -21.50
CA CYS A 16 -6.20 10.59 -21.69
C CYS A 16 -7.11 10.54 -22.92
N CYS A 17 -6.60 10.06 -24.07
CA CYS A 17 -7.38 9.88 -25.30
C CYS A 17 -8.52 8.86 -25.14
N ALA A 18 -8.31 7.81 -24.34
CA ALA A 18 -9.33 6.82 -24.03
C ALA A 18 -10.39 7.33 -23.02
N GLY A 19 -10.27 8.57 -22.53
CA GLY A 19 -11.22 9.20 -21.62
C GLY A 19 -11.07 8.80 -20.15
N TYR A 20 -9.96 8.15 -19.78
CA TYR A 20 -9.66 7.87 -18.38
C TYR A 20 -9.08 9.12 -17.70
N PRO A 21 -9.52 9.46 -16.47
CA PRO A 21 -8.90 10.53 -15.72
C PRO A 21 -7.46 10.16 -15.37
N VAL A 22 -6.54 11.07 -15.67
CA VAL A 22 -5.11 10.95 -15.36
C VAL A 22 -4.75 12.04 -14.37
N VAL A 23 -4.09 11.67 -13.28
CA VAL A 23 -3.61 12.59 -12.25
C VAL A 23 -2.10 12.40 -12.12
N GLU A 24 -1.37 13.50 -12.23
CA GLU A 24 0.07 13.55 -11.96
C GLU A 24 0.29 14.08 -10.53
N THR A 25 1.20 13.46 -9.80
CA THR A 25 1.55 13.84 -8.43
C THR A 25 2.98 14.38 -8.40
N ALA A 26 3.19 15.48 -7.69
CA ALA A 26 4.55 16.01 -7.47
C ALA A 26 5.39 15.12 -6.55
N ASP A 27 4.71 14.42 -5.64
CA ASP A 27 5.28 13.46 -4.69
C ASP A 27 4.85 12.03 -5.05
N ASP A 28 4.94 11.13 -4.07
CA ASP A 28 4.51 9.74 -4.18
C ASP A 28 3.02 9.59 -4.57
N ALA A 29 2.81 8.78 -5.61
CA ALA A 29 1.48 8.46 -6.14
C ALA A 29 0.69 7.56 -5.19
N ASP A 30 1.35 6.78 -4.34
CA ASP A 30 0.70 5.75 -3.53
C ASP A 30 -0.32 6.32 -2.55
N ILE A 31 0.02 7.44 -1.89
CA ILE A 31 -0.90 8.16 -1.01
C ILE A 31 -2.12 8.66 -1.79
N HIS A 32 -1.91 9.17 -3.00
CA HIS A 32 -3.00 9.68 -3.85
C HIS A 32 -3.91 8.56 -4.35
N ILE A 33 -3.34 7.40 -4.70
CA ILE A 33 -4.11 6.20 -5.09
C ILE A 33 -5.03 5.77 -3.94
N VAL A 34 -4.50 5.67 -2.72
CA VAL A 34 -5.29 5.25 -1.54
C VAL A 34 -6.36 6.29 -1.19
N LYS A 35 -6.03 7.59 -1.19
CA LYS A 35 -7.02 8.65 -0.96
C LYS A 35 -8.13 8.64 -2.00
N THR A 36 -7.77 8.50 -3.28
CA THR A 36 -8.74 8.42 -4.38
C THR A 36 -9.64 7.20 -4.21
N ALA A 37 -9.10 6.06 -3.76
CA ALA A 37 -9.89 4.87 -3.50
C ALA A 37 -10.91 5.07 -2.36
N ILE A 38 -10.50 5.72 -1.27
CA ILE A 38 -11.37 6.07 -0.13
C ILE A 38 -12.48 7.03 -0.57
N GLU A 39 -12.13 8.12 -1.26
CA GLU A 39 -13.10 9.08 -1.76
C GLU A 39 -14.08 8.45 -2.75
N THR A 40 -13.59 7.57 -3.63
CA THR A 40 -14.42 6.84 -4.59
C THR A 40 -15.39 5.94 -3.84
N TYR A 41 -14.92 5.19 -2.84
CA TYR A 41 -15.76 4.33 -2.02
C TYR A 41 -16.89 5.13 -1.35
N GLU A 42 -16.56 6.31 -0.80
CA GLU A 42 -17.56 7.21 -0.20
C GLU A 42 -18.60 7.69 -1.19
N LYS A 43 -18.18 8.05 -2.41
CA LYS A 43 -19.06 8.56 -3.47
C LYS A 43 -19.98 7.47 -4.03
N VAL A 44 -19.43 6.28 -4.32
CA VAL A 44 -20.15 5.24 -5.07
C VAL A 44 -20.77 4.17 -4.17
N LYS A 45 -20.33 4.08 -2.90
CA LYS A 45 -20.76 3.08 -1.90
C LYS A 45 -20.69 1.62 -2.40
N LYS A 46 -19.71 1.34 -3.26
CA LYS A 46 -19.38 0.00 -3.77
C LYS A 46 -17.92 -0.33 -3.48
N GLN A 47 -17.59 -1.62 -3.55
CA GLN A 47 -16.22 -2.07 -3.36
C GLN A 47 -15.28 -1.39 -4.35
N VAL A 48 -14.21 -0.79 -3.84
CA VAL A 48 -13.14 -0.19 -4.63
C VAL A 48 -11.91 -1.07 -4.54
N VAL A 49 -11.21 -1.20 -5.67
CA VAL A 49 -9.94 -1.92 -5.80
C VAL A 49 -8.87 -0.95 -6.29
N GLY A 50 -7.85 -0.70 -5.47
CA GLY A 50 -6.62 -0.06 -5.91
C GLY A 50 -5.72 -1.10 -6.58
N ILE A 51 -5.04 -0.73 -7.67
CA ILE A 51 -4.16 -1.65 -8.40
C ILE A 51 -2.75 -1.08 -8.35
N GLY A 52 -1.78 -1.92 -7.97
CA GLY A 52 -0.37 -1.56 -8.04
C GLY A 52 0.54 -2.64 -7.48
N GLN A 53 1.84 -2.53 -7.79
CA GLN A 53 2.82 -3.54 -7.38
C GLN A 53 3.50 -3.21 -6.06
N ASP A 54 3.46 -1.93 -5.65
CA ASP A 54 4.12 -1.46 -4.44
C ASP A 54 3.56 -2.12 -3.18
N VAL A 55 4.43 -2.36 -2.22
CA VAL A 55 4.03 -2.81 -0.88
C VAL A 55 3.45 -1.67 -0.05
N ASP A 56 3.82 -0.43 -0.35
CA ASP A 56 3.33 0.77 0.32
C ASP A 56 1.81 0.92 0.09
N LEU A 57 1.35 0.55 -1.10
CA LEU A 57 -0.07 0.39 -1.43
C LEU A 57 -0.81 -0.65 -0.58
N LEU A 58 -0.14 -1.63 0.05
CA LEU A 58 -0.78 -2.55 1.01
C LEU A 58 -0.79 -1.98 2.42
N VAL A 59 0.25 -1.22 2.78
CA VAL A 59 0.45 -0.69 4.13
C VAL A 59 -0.38 0.57 4.35
N LEU A 60 -0.36 1.52 3.42
CA LEU A 60 -1.05 2.81 3.51
C LEU A 60 -2.56 2.70 3.78
N PRO A 61 -3.33 1.79 3.14
CA PRO A 61 -4.74 1.62 3.46
C PRO A 61 -4.99 1.25 4.92
N THR A 62 -4.08 0.55 5.59
CA THR A 62 -4.24 0.20 7.02
C THR A 62 -4.16 1.41 7.94
N ALA A 63 -3.52 2.50 7.48
CA ALA A 63 -3.37 3.75 8.21
C ALA A 63 -4.45 4.77 7.87
N LEU A 64 -4.78 4.88 6.58
CA LEU A 64 -5.61 5.96 6.05
C LEU A 64 -7.09 5.61 5.96
N THR A 65 -7.43 4.33 5.87
CA THR A 65 -8.82 3.88 5.67
C THR A 65 -9.56 3.89 7.01
N PRO A 66 -10.75 4.52 7.11
CA PRO A 66 -11.59 4.42 8.29
C PRO A 66 -11.96 2.97 8.65
N ASP A 67 -12.27 2.69 9.91
CA ASP A 67 -12.52 1.32 10.39
C ASP A 67 -13.77 0.65 9.80
N TYR A 68 -14.75 1.44 9.36
CA TYR A 68 -15.96 0.94 8.71
C TYR A 68 -15.78 0.63 7.22
N MET A 69 -14.69 1.09 6.60
CA MET A 69 -14.42 0.85 5.19
C MET A 69 -13.43 -0.29 4.98
N ASP A 70 -13.59 -0.95 3.84
CA ASP A 70 -12.58 -1.86 3.34
C ASP A 70 -12.19 -1.51 1.91
N ILE A 71 -10.93 -1.11 1.74
CA ILE A 71 -10.31 -0.92 0.43
C ILE A 71 -9.55 -2.19 0.06
N LEU A 72 -9.83 -2.73 -1.12
CA LEU A 72 -9.10 -3.87 -1.67
C LEU A 72 -7.90 -3.35 -2.47
N MET A 73 -6.78 -4.04 -2.37
CA MET A 73 -5.59 -3.75 -3.17
C MET A 73 -5.22 -4.98 -3.99
N SER A 74 -5.18 -4.83 -5.31
CA SER A 74 -4.76 -5.86 -6.25
C SER A 74 -3.27 -5.71 -6.54
N LYS A 75 -2.55 -6.78 -6.26
CA LYS A 75 -1.16 -6.96 -6.70
C LYS A 75 -1.13 -7.93 -7.86
N GLU A 76 -0.66 -7.45 -8.99
CA GLU A 76 -0.44 -8.27 -10.18
C GLU A 76 0.55 -9.40 -9.89
N GLY A 77 0.19 -10.61 -10.28
CA GLY A 77 1.06 -11.75 -10.27
C GLY A 77 2.14 -11.63 -11.35
N LYS A 78 3.27 -12.30 -11.15
CA LYS A 78 4.34 -12.37 -12.16
C LYS A 78 4.45 -13.80 -12.71
N GLY A 79 4.49 -13.93 -14.04
CA GLY A 79 4.62 -15.22 -14.74
C GLY A 79 3.44 -16.15 -14.48
N LYS A 80 3.67 -17.28 -13.81
CA LYS A 80 2.62 -18.27 -13.49
C LYS A 80 1.89 -17.97 -12.18
N VAL A 81 2.28 -16.93 -11.46
CA VAL A 81 1.64 -16.52 -10.20
C VAL A 81 0.37 -15.74 -10.54
N LYS A 82 -0.75 -16.09 -9.91
CA LYS A 82 -2.01 -15.35 -10.04
C LYS A 82 -1.97 -14.02 -9.28
N ASP A 83 -2.79 -13.08 -9.73
CA ASP A 83 -3.05 -11.84 -9.01
C ASP A 83 -3.58 -12.12 -7.61
N ARG A 84 -3.25 -11.22 -6.69
CA ARG A 84 -3.64 -11.33 -5.28
C ARG A 84 -4.37 -10.07 -4.87
N PHE A 85 -5.50 -10.27 -4.21
CA PHE A 85 -6.24 -9.19 -3.57
C PHE A 85 -5.95 -9.19 -2.08
N TYR A 86 -5.78 -8.01 -1.52
CA TYR A 86 -5.52 -7.78 -0.11
C TYR A 86 -6.58 -6.82 0.42
N SER A 87 -7.27 -7.22 1.48
CA SER A 87 -8.22 -6.37 2.20
C SER A 87 -7.48 -5.54 3.23
N SER A 88 -7.73 -4.23 3.22
CA SER A 88 -7.25 -3.31 4.26
C SER A 88 -7.76 -3.71 5.65
N LYS A 89 -8.98 -4.25 5.73
CA LYS A 89 -9.60 -4.70 6.97
C LYS A 89 -8.98 -6.00 7.46
N ASP A 90 -8.73 -6.96 6.56
CA ASP A 90 -8.06 -8.21 6.92
C ASP A 90 -6.63 -7.96 7.38
N LEU A 91 -5.91 -7.03 6.72
CA LEU A 91 -4.53 -6.71 7.11
C LEU A 91 -4.47 -6.05 8.49
N ARG A 92 -5.37 -5.10 8.78
CA ARG A 92 -5.54 -4.51 10.13
C ARG A 92 -5.89 -5.57 11.16
N ASN A 93 -6.71 -6.55 10.81
CA ASN A 93 -7.14 -7.61 11.72
C ASN A 93 -6.20 -8.81 11.78
N SER A 94 -5.17 -8.85 10.94
CA SER A 94 -4.26 -9.97 10.81
C SER A 94 -3.52 -10.27 12.11
N ASN A 95 -3.17 -11.55 12.29
CA ASN A 95 -2.33 -12.01 13.39
C ASN A 95 -0.84 -11.75 13.12
N LEU A 96 -0.48 -11.04 12.04
CA LEU A 96 0.91 -10.71 11.73
C LEU A 96 1.51 -9.76 12.76
N VAL A 97 0.75 -8.79 13.25
CA VAL A 97 1.19 -7.83 14.27
C VAL A 97 0.21 -7.88 15.44
N ILE A 98 0.41 -8.84 16.34
CA ILE A 98 -0.56 -9.16 17.41
C ILE A 98 -0.69 -8.02 18.41
N LYS A 99 0.44 -7.39 18.77
CA LYS A 99 0.48 -6.37 19.82
C LYS A 99 0.19 -4.96 19.33
N CYS A 100 0.47 -4.67 18.06
CA CYS A 100 0.49 -3.30 17.55
C CYS A 100 -0.12 -3.21 16.15
N LYS A 101 -1.39 -3.60 16.00
CA LYS A 101 -2.12 -3.51 14.72
C LYS A 101 -2.14 -2.09 14.14
N LYS A 102 -2.22 -1.06 15.01
CA LYS A 102 -2.10 0.35 14.61
C LYS A 102 -0.68 0.77 14.19
N SER A 103 0.34 -0.02 14.51
CA SER A 103 1.74 0.27 14.19
C SER A 103 2.22 -0.42 12.91
N ILE A 104 1.35 -0.99 12.08
CA ILE A 104 1.75 -1.57 10.78
C ILE A 104 2.55 -0.55 9.94
N PRO A 105 2.15 0.73 9.81
CA PRO A 105 2.93 1.73 9.09
C PRO A 105 4.29 2.01 9.72
N PHE A 106 4.35 2.07 11.06
CA PHE A 106 5.60 2.24 11.79
C PHE A 106 6.56 1.05 11.56
N LEU A 107 6.03 -0.17 11.64
CA LEU A 107 6.78 -1.39 11.42
C LEU A 107 7.33 -1.46 10.00
N HIS A 108 6.54 -1.04 9.01
CA HIS A 108 7.00 -0.93 7.63
C HIS A 108 8.13 0.10 7.48
N ALA A 109 7.98 1.30 8.05
CA ALA A 109 8.98 2.35 8.00
C ALA A 109 10.33 1.95 8.64
N ILE A 110 10.33 1.23 9.76
CA ILE A 110 11.58 0.82 10.43
C ILE A 110 12.16 -0.51 9.91
N SER A 111 11.33 -1.35 9.28
CA SER A 111 11.80 -2.59 8.64
C SER A 111 12.31 -2.36 7.21
N GLY A 112 12.16 -1.12 6.72
CA GLY A 112 12.63 -0.65 5.42
C GLY A 112 11.47 -0.45 4.44
N CYS A 113 11.13 0.80 4.13
CA CYS A 113 10.31 1.19 2.98
C CYS A 113 11.21 1.75 1.87
N ASP A 114 10.63 2.33 0.82
CA ASP A 114 11.39 2.88 -0.31
C ASP A 114 12.43 3.94 0.09
N THR A 115 12.14 4.69 1.15
CA THR A 115 13.00 5.78 1.64
C THR A 115 13.79 5.43 2.89
N SER A 116 13.61 4.24 3.47
CA SER A 116 14.28 3.84 4.71
C SER A 116 14.98 2.49 4.58
N SER A 117 16.13 2.37 5.25
CA SER A 117 16.81 1.07 5.39
C SER A 117 16.17 0.25 6.50
N GLY A 118 16.10 -1.06 6.31
CA GLY A 118 15.69 -1.99 7.35
C GLY A 118 16.82 -2.33 8.34
N PHE A 119 16.48 -3.11 9.36
CA PHE A 119 17.46 -3.62 10.32
C PHE A 119 18.55 -4.48 9.64
N TYR A 120 19.81 -4.19 9.94
CA TYR A 120 20.94 -4.93 9.39
C TYR A 120 20.83 -6.44 9.69
N GLY A 121 20.98 -7.26 8.65
CA GLY A 121 20.90 -8.71 8.75
C GLY A 121 19.51 -9.26 9.06
N LYS A 122 18.44 -8.45 8.92
CA LYS A 122 17.06 -8.87 9.15
C LYS A 122 16.16 -8.53 7.96
N GLY A 123 15.35 -9.51 7.54
CA GLY A 123 14.27 -9.26 6.58
C GLY A 123 13.01 -8.69 7.25
N LYS A 124 12.06 -8.17 6.47
CA LYS A 124 10.80 -7.59 6.97
C LYS A 124 10.02 -8.53 7.89
N LEU A 125 9.92 -9.82 7.53
CA LEU A 125 9.23 -10.81 8.37
C LEU A 125 9.95 -11.01 9.72
N GLN A 126 11.28 -11.05 9.72
CA GLN A 126 12.06 -11.17 10.96
C GLN A 126 11.94 -9.91 11.83
N ALA A 127 11.80 -8.73 11.21
CA ALA A 127 11.49 -7.51 11.94
C ALA A 127 10.10 -7.62 12.60
N VAL A 128 9.07 -8.08 11.87
CA VAL A 128 7.72 -8.31 12.43
C VAL A 128 7.77 -9.27 13.63
N GLU A 129 8.50 -10.38 13.52
CA GLU A 129 8.68 -11.33 14.62
C GLU A 129 9.38 -10.72 15.84
N LEU A 130 10.41 -9.91 15.62
CA LEU A 130 11.11 -9.19 16.69
C LEU A 130 10.15 -8.24 17.42
N PHE A 131 9.29 -7.55 16.67
CA PHE A 131 8.27 -6.66 17.21
C PHE A 131 7.23 -7.40 18.06
N ASN A 132 6.72 -8.54 17.59
CA ASN A 132 5.78 -9.35 18.37
C ASN A 132 6.38 -9.86 19.69
N ARG A 133 7.68 -10.18 19.70
CA ARG A 133 8.39 -10.62 20.92
C ARG A 133 8.71 -9.48 21.88
N SER A 134 8.84 -8.24 21.39
CA SER A 134 9.16 -7.10 22.23
C SER A 134 8.10 -6.87 23.32
N LYS A 135 8.57 -6.62 24.54
CA LYS A 135 7.74 -6.23 25.69
C LYS A 135 7.71 -4.71 25.90
N TYR A 136 8.52 -3.95 25.16
CA TYR A 136 8.74 -2.52 25.40
C TYR A 136 8.17 -1.62 24.30
N LEU A 137 7.84 -2.19 23.15
CA LEU A 137 7.18 -1.48 22.07
C LEU A 137 5.67 -1.48 22.29
N TYR A 138 5.23 -0.68 23.26
CA TYR A 138 3.86 -0.19 23.30
C TYR A 138 3.86 1.17 22.63
N MET A 139 3.49 1.22 21.34
CA MET A 139 3.24 2.51 20.72
C MET A 139 1.88 3.01 21.19
N TYR A 140 1.88 4.02 22.05
CA TYR A 140 0.69 4.79 22.33
C TYR A 140 0.38 5.61 21.07
N THR A 141 -0.65 5.18 20.33
CA THR A 141 -1.22 5.90 19.19
C THR A 141 -2.71 6.10 19.40
#